data_AF-A0A4U7D5D1-F1
#
_entry.id   AF-A0A4U7D5D1-F1
#
_cell.length_a   1.000
_cell.length_b   1.000
_cell.length_c   1.000
_cell.angle_alpha   90.00
_cell.angle_beta   90.00
_cell.angle_gamma   90.00
#
_symmetry.space_group_name_H-M   'P 1'
#
loop_
_entity.id
_entity.type
_entity.pdbx_description
1 polymer ?
#
loop_
_entity_poly.entity_id
_entity_poly.type
_entity_poly.pdbx_seq_one_letter_code
_entity_poly.pdbx_strand_id
1 'polypeptide(L)'
;MATTECPDCSSGYDSERALKVHYRRSHGSTDYPWRSDERMVTCEQCSAEFEVPPSRLGSARFCSVSCRESAYSDGETDLPAGGAGGTGDECPKCGKRFDTKHGLRVHWGRSHDDLPPWEDTANGPECPECDYTAADGRGLKIHLSKIHAIRGEFFGKNPASYQGGWDKARRDQIERDGYCCQNCGMSDDEHRAEYDRGLEVHHIEPYQSFDDPSAANASGNLVTLCAACHGRRHAEAE
;
A
#
# COMPACT_ATOMS: atom_id res chain seq x y z
N MET A 1 -22.13 -23.93 17.12
CA MET A 1 -21.64 -23.31 15.86
C MET A 1 -22.26 -24.11 14.72
N ALA A 2 -22.85 -23.48 13.72
CA ALA A 2 -23.47 -24.19 12.61
C ALA A 2 -22.37 -24.80 11.72
N THR A 3 -22.25 -26.12 11.69
CA THR A 3 -21.32 -26.86 10.83
C THR A 3 -21.98 -27.10 9.48
N THR A 4 -21.31 -26.75 8.38
CA THR A 4 -21.82 -27.02 7.02
C THR A 4 -21.14 -28.25 6.45
N GLU A 5 -21.93 -29.27 6.13
CA GLU A 5 -21.43 -30.57 5.65
C GLU A 5 -21.51 -30.65 4.12
N CYS A 6 -20.55 -31.35 3.50
CA CYS A 6 -20.55 -31.60 2.07
C CYS A 6 -21.58 -32.68 1.71
N PRO A 7 -22.51 -32.43 0.77
CA PRO A 7 -23.54 -33.39 0.39
C PRO A 7 -22.99 -34.60 -0.39
N ASP A 8 -21.84 -34.48 -1.06
CA ASP A 8 -21.28 -35.53 -1.92
C ASP A 8 -20.22 -36.40 -1.23
N CYS A 9 -19.65 -35.97 -0.10
CA CYS A 9 -18.63 -36.76 0.60
C CYS A 9 -18.63 -36.62 2.13
N SER A 10 -19.72 -36.11 2.72
CA SER A 10 -19.95 -36.01 4.17
C SER A 10 -18.83 -35.35 4.98
N SER A 11 -17.98 -34.55 4.31
CA SER A 11 -16.90 -33.80 4.97
C SER A 11 -17.49 -32.55 5.64
N GLY A 12 -17.21 -32.36 6.93
CA GLY A 12 -17.69 -31.21 7.70
C GLY A 12 -16.74 -30.01 7.64
N TYR A 13 -17.32 -28.81 7.56
CA TYR A 13 -16.57 -27.55 7.53
C TYR A 13 -17.13 -26.53 8.52
N ASP A 14 -16.21 -25.71 9.05
CA ASP A 14 -16.47 -24.62 10.00
C ASP A 14 -17.07 -23.36 9.34
N SER A 15 -17.03 -23.26 8.01
CA SER A 15 -17.59 -22.14 7.27
C SER A 15 -18.01 -22.51 5.84
N GLU A 16 -19.00 -21.78 5.30
CA GLU A 16 -19.47 -21.95 3.90
C GLU A 16 -18.34 -21.68 2.87
N ARG A 17 -17.40 -20.79 3.21
CA ARG A 17 -16.20 -20.52 2.40
C ARG A 17 -15.31 -21.76 2.30
N ALA A 18 -15.04 -22.43 3.43
CA ALA A 18 -14.24 -23.65 3.46
C ALA A 18 -14.92 -24.78 2.68
N LEU A 19 -16.24 -24.93 2.83
CA LEU A 19 -17.03 -25.91 2.10
C LEU A 19 -17.00 -25.68 0.57
N LYS A 20 -17.10 -24.42 0.09
CA LYS A 20 -16.97 -24.09 -1.34
C LYS A 20 -15.60 -24.42 -1.93
N VAL A 21 -14.54 -24.14 -1.18
CA VAL A 21 -13.16 -24.46 -1.61
C VAL A 21 -12.98 -25.97 -1.72
N HIS A 22 -13.46 -26.72 -0.73
CA HIS A 22 -13.45 -28.17 -0.77
C HIS A 22 -14.21 -28.70 -1.99
N TYR A 23 -15.42 -28.18 -2.25
CA TYR A 23 -16.28 -28.71 -3.30
C TYR A 23 -15.69 -28.53 -4.70
N ARG A 24 -15.15 -27.34 -4.97
CA ARG A 24 -14.43 -27.06 -6.22
C ARG A 24 -13.22 -27.99 -6.39
N ARG A 25 -12.49 -28.27 -5.32
CA ARG A 25 -11.25 -29.08 -5.37
C ARG A 25 -11.52 -30.58 -5.47
N SER A 26 -12.58 -31.07 -4.82
CA SER A 26 -12.84 -32.51 -4.66
C SER A 26 -13.89 -33.03 -5.63
N HIS A 27 -14.86 -32.18 -6.02
CA HIS A 27 -15.95 -32.54 -6.93
C HIS A 27 -15.86 -31.79 -8.28
N GLY A 28 -14.91 -30.86 -8.44
CA GLY A 28 -14.66 -30.17 -9.71
C GLY A 28 -15.78 -29.21 -10.15
N SER A 29 -16.81 -29.03 -9.33
CA SER A 29 -17.99 -28.21 -9.66
C SER A 29 -17.96 -26.87 -8.93
N THR A 30 -18.40 -25.83 -9.61
CA THR A 30 -18.76 -24.52 -9.02
C THR A 30 -20.26 -24.34 -8.86
N ASP A 31 -21.02 -25.35 -9.27
CA ASP A 31 -22.46 -25.44 -9.09
C ASP A 31 -22.73 -26.14 -7.76
N TYR A 32 -22.91 -25.33 -6.71
CA TYR A 32 -22.99 -25.81 -5.33
C TYR A 32 -24.45 -26.12 -4.97
N PRO A 33 -24.79 -27.35 -4.55
CA PRO A 33 -26.17 -27.73 -4.20
C PRO A 33 -26.83 -26.92 -3.08
N TRP A 34 -26.04 -26.28 -2.21
CA TRP A 34 -26.52 -25.47 -1.07
C TRP A 34 -26.48 -23.95 -1.33
N ARG A 35 -26.29 -23.54 -2.58
CA ARG A 35 -26.28 -22.12 -2.95
C ARG A 35 -27.71 -21.60 -2.88
N SER A 36 -28.02 -20.68 -1.95
CA SER A 36 -29.39 -20.17 -1.80
C SER A 36 -29.97 -19.70 -3.14
N ASP A 37 -31.18 -20.14 -3.44
CA ASP A 37 -31.79 -20.08 -4.78
C ASP A 37 -32.21 -18.68 -5.23
N GLU A 38 -32.38 -17.73 -4.32
CA GLU A 38 -32.91 -16.40 -4.66
C GLU A 38 -31.78 -15.40 -4.99
N ARG A 39 -31.21 -15.56 -6.19
CA ARG A 39 -30.09 -14.74 -6.70
C ARG A 39 -30.39 -14.04 -8.03
N MET A 40 -31.66 -13.92 -8.37
CA MET A 40 -32.12 -13.24 -9.58
C MET A 40 -32.38 -11.77 -9.29
N VAL A 41 -31.82 -10.90 -10.11
CA VAL A 41 -32.08 -9.46 -10.10
C VAL A 41 -32.54 -9.05 -11.50
N THR A 42 -33.49 -8.12 -11.58
CA THR A 42 -33.98 -7.59 -12.86
C THR A 42 -33.10 -6.43 -13.31
N CYS A 43 -32.66 -6.47 -14.57
CA CYS A 43 -31.92 -5.39 -15.19
C CYS A 43 -32.84 -4.18 -15.42
N GLU A 44 -32.42 -2.99 -14.98
CA GLU A 44 -33.21 -1.77 -15.12
C GLU A 44 -33.32 -1.25 -16.57
N GLN A 45 -32.38 -1.63 -17.45
CA GLN A 45 -32.36 -1.15 -18.84
C GLN A 45 -33.15 -2.03 -19.82
N CYS A 46 -33.03 -3.36 -19.69
CA CYS A 46 -33.64 -4.31 -20.63
C CYS A 46 -34.67 -5.23 -20.00
N SER A 47 -34.92 -5.07 -18.69
CA SER A 47 -35.87 -5.89 -17.91
C SER A 47 -35.55 -7.39 -17.88
N ALA A 48 -34.36 -7.81 -18.33
CA ALA A 48 -33.93 -9.21 -18.25
C ALA A 48 -33.54 -9.58 -16.81
N GLU A 49 -33.96 -10.76 -16.37
CA GLU A 49 -33.54 -11.32 -15.08
C GLU A 49 -32.17 -12.00 -15.21
N PHE A 50 -31.26 -11.72 -14.27
CA PHE A 50 -29.90 -12.27 -14.30
C PHE A 50 -29.42 -12.67 -12.91
N GLU A 51 -28.55 -13.69 -12.87
CA GLU A 51 -28.01 -14.22 -11.62
C GLU A 51 -26.84 -13.36 -11.10
N VAL A 52 -26.86 -13.02 -9.81
CA VAL A 52 -25.78 -12.28 -9.14
C VAL A 52 -25.25 -13.00 -7.90
N PRO A 53 -23.97 -12.80 -7.53
CA PRO A 53 -23.46 -13.31 -6.26
C PRO A 53 -24.13 -12.58 -5.07
N PRO A 54 -24.20 -13.20 -3.88
CA PRO A 54 -24.87 -12.60 -2.70
C PRO A 54 -24.38 -11.20 -2.34
N SER A 55 -23.08 -10.92 -2.53
CA SER A 55 -22.49 -9.60 -2.30
C SER A 55 -23.02 -8.50 -3.21
N ARG A 56 -23.68 -8.87 -4.32
CA ARG A 56 -24.22 -7.94 -5.32
C ARG A 56 -25.74 -7.87 -5.34
N LEU A 57 -26.45 -8.68 -4.55
CA LEU A 57 -27.92 -8.65 -4.48
C LEU A 57 -28.47 -7.25 -4.17
N GLY A 58 -27.81 -6.49 -3.28
CA GLY A 58 -28.23 -5.12 -2.95
C GLY A 58 -27.69 -4.01 -3.86
N SER A 59 -26.85 -4.32 -4.85
CA SER A 59 -26.14 -3.30 -5.66
C SER A 59 -26.12 -3.56 -7.17
N ALA A 60 -26.60 -4.71 -7.64
CA ALA A 60 -26.68 -5.02 -9.06
C ALA A 60 -27.89 -4.34 -9.70
N ARG A 61 -27.65 -3.58 -10.77
CA ARG A 61 -28.70 -2.85 -11.51
C ARG A 61 -28.80 -3.26 -12.99
N PHE A 62 -27.72 -3.80 -13.55
CA PHE A 62 -27.63 -4.10 -14.98
C PHE A 62 -27.04 -5.49 -15.23
N CYS A 63 -27.61 -6.22 -16.19
CA CYS A 63 -27.18 -7.57 -16.57
C CYS A 63 -25.83 -7.61 -17.31
N SER A 64 -25.43 -6.49 -17.92
CA SER A 64 -24.22 -6.39 -18.74
C SER A 64 -23.64 -4.97 -18.73
N VAL A 65 -22.38 -4.84 -19.14
CA VAL A 65 -21.72 -3.53 -19.30
C VAL A 65 -22.44 -2.70 -20.36
N SER A 66 -22.90 -3.32 -21.45
CA SER A 66 -23.65 -2.65 -22.50
C SER A 66 -24.98 -2.08 -21.98
N CYS A 67 -25.76 -2.84 -21.19
CA CYS A 67 -26.99 -2.32 -20.59
C CYS A 67 -26.72 -1.17 -19.61
N ARG A 68 -25.60 -1.21 -18.89
CA ARG A 68 -25.18 -0.11 -18.03
C ARG A 68 -24.86 1.14 -18.85
N GLU A 69 -24.08 1.01 -19.91
CA GLU A 69 -23.70 2.12 -20.78
C GLU A 69 -24.91 2.75 -21.47
N SER A 70 -25.85 1.92 -21.97
CA SER A 70 -27.10 2.40 -22.58
C SER A 70 -27.99 3.16 -21.60
N ALA A 71 -28.07 2.74 -20.35
CA ALA A 71 -28.86 3.44 -19.33
C ALA A 71 -28.30 4.84 -19.00
N TYR A 72 -27.02 5.08 -19.25
CA TYR A 72 -26.38 6.39 -19.04
C TYR A 72 -26.28 7.24 -20.31
N SER A 73 -26.60 6.70 -21.50
CA SER A 73 -26.53 7.44 -22.77
C SER A 73 -27.83 8.16 -23.14
N ASP A 74 -28.97 7.81 -22.55
CA ASP A 74 -30.29 8.39 -22.88
C ASP A 74 -30.67 9.61 -22.02
N GLY A 75 -29.81 10.01 -21.07
CA GLY A 75 -30.01 11.20 -20.22
C GLY A 75 -29.19 12.39 -20.71
N GLU A 76 -29.82 13.32 -21.44
CA GLU A 76 -29.26 14.64 -21.72
C GLU A 76 -29.05 15.37 -20.39
N THR A 77 -27.80 15.40 -19.91
CA THR A 77 -27.41 16.20 -18.76
C THR A 77 -26.35 17.19 -19.20
N ASP A 78 -26.64 18.49 -19.04
CA ASP A 78 -25.67 19.58 -18.97
C ASP A 78 -24.81 19.43 -17.70
N LEU A 79 -24.15 18.28 -17.55
CA LEU A 79 -23.18 17.98 -16.52
C LEU A 79 -21.91 17.48 -17.19
N PRO A 80 -20.74 18.07 -16.90
CA PRO A 80 -19.50 17.70 -17.55
C PRO A 80 -19.16 16.24 -17.24
N ALA A 81 -18.79 15.52 -18.30
CA ALA A 81 -18.42 14.12 -18.31
C ALA A 81 -17.52 13.74 -17.13
N GLY A 82 -18.02 12.87 -16.25
CA GLY A 82 -17.28 12.19 -15.21
C GLY A 82 -17.88 10.81 -14.96
N GLY A 83 -17.22 9.69 -15.23
CA GLY A 83 -15.84 9.57 -15.62
C GLY A 83 -15.43 8.15 -16.01
N ALA A 84 -14.60 8.10 -17.04
CA ALA A 84 -13.35 7.36 -17.06
C ALA A 84 -12.24 8.29 -17.59
N GLY A 85 -12.26 9.55 -17.14
CA GLY A 85 -11.19 10.52 -17.41
C GLY A 85 -10.05 10.33 -16.42
N GLY A 86 -9.51 9.11 -16.32
CA GLY A 86 -8.17 8.97 -15.76
C GLY A 86 -7.23 9.64 -16.75
N THR A 87 -6.47 10.63 -16.33
CA THR A 87 -5.33 11.13 -17.10
C THR A 87 -4.43 9.92 -17.37
N GLY A 88 -4.56 9.32 -18.55
CA GLY A 88 -3.79 8.12 -18.89
C GLY A 88 -2.31 8.44 -18.75
N ASP A 89 -1.60 7.65 -17.95
CA ASP A 89 -0.18 7.87 -17.74
C ASP A 89 0.57 7.47 -19.01
N GLU A 90 1.30 8.43 -19.57
CA GLU A 90 2.07 8.26 -20.79
C GLU A 90 3.49 7.83 -20.44
N CYS A 91 4.00 6.80 -21.12
CA CYS A 91 5.39 6.38 -20.97
C CYS A 91 6.33 7.49 -21.45
N PRO A 92 7.16 8.10 -20.57
CA PRO A 92 8.02 9.21 -20.96
C PRO A 92 9.09 8.86 -22.00
N LYS A 93 9.41 7.57 -22.14
CA LYS A 93 10.46 7.08 -23.04
C LYS A 93 9.94 6.70 -24.43
N CYS A 94 8.68 6.27 -24.55
CA CYS A 94 8.14 5.79 -25.83
C CYS A 94 6.77 6.37 -26.21
N GLY A 95 6.17 7.21 -25.36
CA GLY A 95 4.88 7.87 -25.61
C GLY A 95 3.66 6.94 -25.55
N LYS A 96 3.81 5.66 -25.20
CA LYS A 96 2.67 4.74 -25.08
C LYS A 96 1.77 5.15 -23.93
N ARG A 97 0.47 5.20 -24.20
CA ARG A 97 -0.56 5.58 -23.25
C ARG A 97 -1.16 4.36 -22.60
N PHE A 98 -1.40 4.45 -21.29
CA PHE A 98 -1.98 3.38 -20.50
C PHE A 98 -3.17 3.91 -19.70
N ASP A 99 -4.22 3.11 -19.63
CA ASP A 99 -5.45 3.45 -18.91
C ASP A 99 -5.28 3.38 -17.38
N THR A 100 -4.16 2.84 -16.91
CA THR A 100 -3.82 2.72 -15.49
C THR A 100 -2.31 2.84 -15.22
N LYS A 101 -1.95 3.40 -14.06
CA LYS A 101 -0.57 3.41 -13.53
C LYS A 101 0.08 2.03 -13.48
N HIS A 102 -0.71 0.99 -13.17
CA HIS A 102 -0.21 -0.39 -13.12
C HIS A 102 0.15 -0.90 -14.52
N GLY A 103 -0.68 -0.60 -15.53
CA GLY A 103 -0.39 -0.93 -16.93
C GLY A 103 0.89 -0.28 -17.44
N LEU A 104 1.10 1.01 -17.10
CA LEU A 104 2.34 1.71 -17.44
C LEU A 104 3.57 1.07 -16.77
N ARG A 105 3.47 0.68 -15.49
CA ARG A 105 4.56 -0.02 -14.76
C ARG A 105 4.92 -1.36 -15.40
N VAL A 106 3.92 -2.19 -15.72
CA VAL A 106 4.13 -3.50 -16.37
C VAL A 106 4.74 -3.35 -17.76
N HIS A 107 4.33 -2.32 -18.50
CA HIS A 107 4.95 -2.01 -19.79
C HIS A 107 6.43 -1.66 -19.63
N TRP A 108 6.78 -0.81 -18.66
CA TRP A 108 8.14 -0.33 -18.51
C TRP A 108 9.12 -1.48 -18.27
N GLY A 109 8.85 -2.35 -17.29
CA GLY A 109 9.72 -3.50 -16.98
C GLY A 109 9.79 -4.59 -18.06
N ARG A 110 8.98 -4.52 -19.12
CA ARG A 110 9.02 -5.45 -20.26
C ARG A 110 9.63 -4.84 -21.52
N SER A 111 9.70 -3.52 -21.60
CA SER A 111 10.02 -2.79 -22.83
C SER A 111 11.21 -1.85 -22.68
N HIS A 112 11.67 -1.60 -21.45
CA HIS A 112 12.82 -0.78 -21.14
C HIS A 112 13.65 -1.49 -20.07
N ASP A 113 14.97 -1.46 -20.23
CA ASP A 113 15.92 -2.10 -19.30
C ASP A 113 16.38 -1.16 -18.17
N ASP A 114 15.99 0.11 -18.21
CA ASP A 114 16.36 1.14 -17.23
C ASP A 114 15.26 1.33 -16.16
N LEU A 115 15.59 1.97 -15.04
CA LEU A 115 14.62 2.26 -13.98
C LEU A 115 13.57 3.31 -14.42
N PRO A 116 12.29 3.18 -13.98
CA PRO A 116 11.24 4.14 -14.33
C PRO A 116 11.49 5.54 -13.72
N PRO A 117 11.16 6.64 -14.43
CA PRO A 117 11.31 8.02 -13.93
C PRO A 117 10.46 8.38 -12.72
N TRP A 118 9.52 7.51 -12.34
CA TRP A 118 8.61 7.69 -11.20
C TRP A 118 8.91 6.74 -10.04
N GLU A 119 10.04 6.03 -10.09
CA GLU A 119 10.59 5.28 -8.96
C GLU A 119 11.92 5.90 -8.55
N ASP A 120 11.85 6.93 -7.72
CA ASP A 120 12.92 7.22 -6.78
C ASP A 120 12.70 6.23 -5.62
N THR A 121 13.49 5.20 -5.31
CA THR A 121 14.88 4.83 -5.58
C THR A 121 14.97 3.30 -5.61
N ALA A 122 16.13 2.70 -5.89
CA ALA A 122 16.37 1.26 -5.70
C ALA A 122 16.05 0.76 -4.26
N ASN A 123 15.94 1.70 -3.32
CA ASN A 123 15.41 1.55 -1.98
C ASN A 123 14.07 2.31 -1.94
N GLY A 124 12.97 1.72 -1.45
CA GLY A 124 11.63 2.32 -1.58
C GLY A 124 11.43 3.66 -0.84
N PRO A 125 10.19 4.11 -0.58
CA PRO A 125 9.96 5.48 -0.12
C PRO A 125 10.48 5.72 1.31
N GLU A 126 11.30 6.76 1.47
CA GLU A 126 11.93 7.18 2.73
C GLU A 126 10.97 7.99 3.62
N CYS A 127 11.16 7.88 4.94
CA CYS A 127 10.43 8.65 5.91
C CYS A 127 11.03 10.07 6.05
N PRO A 128 10.21 11.14 6.02
CA PRO A 128 10.71 12.51 6.25
C PRO A 128 11.10 12.81 7.71
N GLU A 129 10.78 11.91 8.65
CA GLU A 129 10.98 12.13 10.10
C GLU A 129 11.98 11.16 10.74
N CYS A 130 12.49 10.18 9.99
CA CYS A 130 13.53 9.26 10.45
C CYS A 130 14.23 8.55 9.29
N ASP A 131 15.30 7.80 9.56
CA ASP A 131 16.07 7.07 8.53
C ASP A 131 15.41 5.76 8.04
N TYR A 132 14.11 5.60 8.28
CA TYR A 132 13.35 4.44 7.83
C TYR A 132 13.03 4.52 6.34
N THR A 133 13.35 3.45 5.61
CA THR A 133 13.01 3.28 4.20
C THR A 133 11.98 2.16 4.06
N ALA A 134 10.80 2.47 3.51
CA ALA A 134 9.76 1.47 3.31
C ALA A 134 9.95 0.68 2.01
N ALA A 135 9.36 -0.52 1.93
CA ALA A 135 9.34 -1.29 0.69
C ALA A 135 8.39 -0.69 -0.38
N ASP A 136 7.31 -0.04 0.05
CA ASP A 136 6.34 0.62 -0.83
C ASP A 136 5.63 1.78 -0.09
N GLY A 137 4.83 2.55 -0.83
CA GLY A 137 4.10 3.70 -0.25
C GLY A 137 3.04 3.30 0.79
N ARG A 138 2.57 2.05 0.81
CA ARG A 138 1.66 1.56 1.85
C ARG A 138 2.42 1.29 3.14
N GLY A 139 3.61 0.71 3.06
CA GLY A 139 4.53 0.50 4.17
C GLY A 139 4.91 1.83 4.82
N LEU A 140 5.24 2.85 4.02
CA LEU A 140 5.53 4.18 4.54
C LEU A 140 4.31 4.79 5.26
N LYS A 141 3.10 4.66 4.69
CA LYS A 141 1.87 5.16 5.34
C LYS A 141 1.60 4.49 6.69
N ILE A 142 1.82 3.17 6.80
CA ILE A 142 1.69 2.44 8.07
C ILE A 142 2.74 2.93 9.06
N HIS A 143 4.00 3.07 8.63
CA HIS A 143 5.10 3.57 9.45
C HIS A 143 4.78 4.98 9.99
N LEU A 144 4.42 5.93 9.14
CA LEU A 144 4.07 7.31 9.53
C LEU A 144 2.95 7.34 10.58
N SER A 145 1.92 6.51 10.38
CA SER A 145 0.80 6.42 11.31
C SER A 145 1.17 5.76 12.64
N LYS A 146 2.05 4.75 12.64
CA LYS A 146 2.38 3.94 13.82
C LYS A 146 3.59 4.44 14.61
N ILE A 147 4.50 5.17 13.98
CA ILE A 147 5.76 5.61 14.59
C ILE A 147 5.76 7.12 14.81
N HIS A 148 5.15 7.89 13.89
CA HIS A 148 5.09 9.35 14.00
C HIS A 148 3.69 9.88 14.33
N ALA A 149 2.69 9.01 14.46
CA ALA A 149 1.27 9.36 14.66
C ALA A 149 0.69 10.30 13.56
N ILE A 150 1.36 10.40 12.40
CA ILE A 150 0.93 11.23 11.27
C ILE A 150 -0.22 10.52 10.54
N ARG A 151 -1.45 11.07 10.62
CA ARG A 151 -2.65 10.48 10.03
C ARG A 151 -3.21 11.27 8.83
N GLY A 152 -3.59 10.51 7.79
CA GLY A 152 -4.79 10.71 6.97
C GLY A 152 -4.91 11.89 6.01
N GLU A 153 -4.63 13.12 6.44
CA GLU A 153 -5.10 14.33 5.71
C GLU A 153 -4.00 15.10 4.97
N PHE A 154 -2.74 14.64 5.02
CA PHE A 154 -1.60 15.32 4.42
C PHE A 154 -1.13 14.75 3.06
N PHE A 155 -1.77 13.69 2.56
CA PHE A 155 -1.33 12.95 1.35
C PHE A 155 -1.59 13.67 0.01
N GLY A 156 -2.00 14.94 0.03
CA GLY A 156 -2.23 15.79 -1.14
C GLY A 156 -1.24 16.95 -1.29
N LYS A 157 -0.29 17.12 -0.36
CA LYS A 157 0.80 18.09 -0.48
C LYS A 157 2.11 17.34 -0.48
N ASN A 158 3.03 17.80 -1.33
CA ASN A 158 4.40 17.28 -1.44
C ASN A 158 5.00 17.06 -0.02
N PRO A 159 5.47 15.85 0.34
CA PRO A 159 6.04 15.56 1.66
C PRO A 159 7.20 16.49 2.04
N ALA A 160 7.80 17.17 1.06
CA ALA A 160 8.74 18.27 1.25
C ALA A 160 8.17 19.50 2.02
N SER A 161 6.86 19.55 2.31
CA SER A 161 6.23 20.65 3.05
C SER A 161 6.07 20.39 4.55
N TYR A 162 6.37 19.17 5.04
CA TYR A 162 6.46 18.92 6.46
C TYR A 162 7.87 19.28 6.93
N GLN A 163 7.99 20.49 7.49
CA GLN A 163 9.22 21.09 8.01
C GLN A 163 9.51 20.57 9.43
N GLY A 164 9.38 19.27 9.66
CA GLY A 164 9.97 18.64 10.85
C GLY A 164 11.47 18.73 10.66
N GLY A 165 12.18 19.41 11.56
CA GLY A 165 13.61 19.72 11.41
C GLY A 165 14.56 18.53 11.35
N TRP A 166 14.09 17.34 10.97
CA TRP A 166 14.81 16.09 10.87
C TRP A 166 16.08 16.19 10.04
N ASP A 167 16.04 16.75 8.83
CA ASP A 167 17.25 16.89 7.99
C ASP A 167 18.38 17.65 8.71
N LYS A 168 18.02 18.67 9.48
CA LYS A 168 18.96 19.44 10.28
C LYS A 168 19.38 18.65 11.52
N ALA A 169 18.43 18.10 12.28
CA ALA A 169 18.68 17.34 13.50
C ALA A 169 19.57 16.12 13.22
N ARG A 170 19.30 15.38 12.16
CA ARG A 170 20.08 14.25 11.66
C ARG A 170 21.52 14.65 11.34
N ARG A 171 21.69 15.73 10.57
CA ARG A 171 23.02 16.24 10.21
C ARG A 171 23.82 16.68 11.44
N ASP A 172 23.19 17.50 12.29
CA ASP A 172 23.78 17.99 13.53
C ASP A 172 24.18 16.82 14.45
N GLN A 173 23.36 15.78 14.49
CA GLN A 173 23.61 14.58 15.28
C GLN A 173 24.80 13.76 14.77
N ILE A 174 24.87 13.49 13.47
CA ILE A 174 25.98 12.76 12.85
C ILE A 174 27.29 13.54 13.02
N GLU A 175 27.25 14.86 12.84
CA GLU A 175 28.41 15.73 13.03
C GLU A 175 28.87 15.75 14.48
N ARG A 176 27.95 15.87 15.44
CA ARG A 176 28.24 15.80 16.89
C ARG A 176 28.88 14.48 17.28
N ASP A 177 28.38 13.40 16.72
CA ASP A 177 28.83 12.03 16.98
C ASP A 177 30.13 11.70 16.22
N GLY A 178 30.73 12.68 15.52
CA GLY A 178 32.03 12.56 14.86
C GLY A 178 32.01 11.66 13.64
N TYR A 179 30.87 11.55 12.95
CA TYR A 179 30.67 10.65 11.81
C TYR A 179 30.98 9.19 12.15
N CYS A 180 30.70 8.79 13.40
CA CYS A 180 30.98 7.45 13.91
C CYS A 180 29.76 6.89 14.63
N CYS A 181 29.54 5.58 14.48
CA CYS A 181 28.56 4.82 15.25
C CYS A 181 28.90 4.89 16.74
N GLN A 182 27.98 5.40 17.56
CA GLN A 182 28.20 5.58 19.00
C GLN A 182 28.22 4.27 19.80
N ASN A 183 27.91 3.14 19.17
CA ASN A 183 27.90 1.83 19.83
C ASN A 183 29.10 0.94 19.47
N CYS A 184 29.55 0.94 18.21
CA CYS A 184 30.67 0.11 17.77
C CYS A 184 31.88 0.88 17.22
N GLY A 185 31.78 2.20 17.07
CA GLY A 185 32.87 3.04 16.57
C GLY A 185 33.08 3.01 15.04
N MET A 186 32.29 2.25 14.28
CA MET A 186 32.36 2.23 12.80
C MET A 186 32.15 3.64 12.24
N SER A 187 33.07 4.08 11.39
CA SER A 187 32.99 5.38 10.72
C SER A 187 31.98 5.38 9.56
N ASP A 188 31.54 6.57 9.12
CA ASP A 188 30.64 6.71 7.96
C ASP A 188 31.28 6.17 6.68
N ASP A 189 32.59 6.35 6.48
CA ASP A 189 33.31 5.82 5.32
C ASP A 189 33.33 4.28 5.31
N GLU A 190 33.62 3.65 6.46
CA GLU A 190 33.55 2.20 6.61
C GLU A 190 32.13 1.68 6.43
N HIS A 191 31.14 2.40 6.94
CA HIS A 191 29.73 2.02 6.83
C HIS A 191 29.24 2.10 5.38
N ARG A 192 29.59 3.15 4.63
CA ARG A 192 29.28 3.28 3.20
C ARG A 192 29.91 2.18 2.37
N ALA A 193 31.16 1.81 2.66
CA ALA A 193 31.85 0.73 1.96
C ALA A 193 31.17 -0.64 2.16
N GLU A 194 30.63 -0.89 3.36
CA GLU A 194 30.04 -2.19 3.72
C GLU A 194 28.54 -2.29 3.38
N TYR A 195 27.78 -1.21 3.57
CA TYR A 195 26.30 -1.23 3.50
C TYR A 195 25.73 -0.43 2.32
N ASP A 196 26.57 0.22 1.52
CA ASP A 196 26.17 1.08 0.39
C ASP A 196 25.18 2.20 0.80
N ARG A 197 25.28 2.65 2.05
CA ARG A 197 24.49 3.74 2.64
C ARG A 197 25.26 4.39 3.79
N GLY A 198 24.87 5.59 4.18
CA GLY A 198 25.49 6.30 5.32
C GLY A 198 24.92 5.86 6.68
N LEU A 199 25.58 6.31 7.75
CA LEU A 199 25.16 6.06 9.13
C LEU A 199 23.72 6.51 9.37
N GLU A 200 23.05 5.83 10.30
CA GLU A 200 21.63 6.01 10.61
C GLU A 200 21.46 6.72 11.95
N VAL A 201 20.46 7.60 12.06
CA VAL A 201 20.10 8.24 13.33
C VAL A 201 18.87 7.57 13.92
N HIS A 202 19.00 7.14 15.17
CA HIS A 202 17.96 6.45 15.94
C HIS A 202 17.40 7.35 17.04
N HIS A 203 16.07 7.33 17.20
CA HIS A 203 15.39 7.92 18.35
C HIS A 203 15.48 6.98 19.57
N ILE A 204 16.03 7.45 20.68
CA ILE A 204 16.19 6.68 21.93
C ILE A 204 14.83 6.39 22.57
N GLU A 205 14.01 7.42 22.73
CA GLU A 205 12.60 7.31 23.06
C GLU A 205 11.77 7.44 21.79
N PRO A 206 10.72 6.60 21.61
CA PRO A 206 9.90 6.62 20.40
C PRO A 206 9.31 8.00 20.12
N TYR A 207 9.28 8.41 18.87
CA TYR A 207 8.73 9.71 18.48
C TYR A 207 7.30 9.96 19.02
N GLN A 208 6.47 8.92 19.15
CA GLN A 208 5.11 9.00 19.70
C GLN A 208 5.02 9.36 21.19
N SER A 209 6.09 9.22 21.96
CA SER A 209 6.08 9.57 23.38
C SER A 209 6.19 11.08 23.62
N PHE A 210 6.34 11.87 22.56
CA PHE A 210 6.47 13.32 22.62
C PHE A 210 5.24 14.02 22.03
N ASP A 211 4.74 15.03 22.73
CA ASP A 211 3.68 15.90 22.23
C ASP A 211 4.19 16.91 21.17
N ASP A 212 5.50 17.24 21.23
CA ASP A 212 6.15 18.21 20.34
C ASP A 212 7.21 17.54 19.43
N PRO A 213 7.11 17.67 18.10
CA PRO A 213 8.09 17.20 17.13
C PRO A 213 9.54 17.64 17.39
N SER A 214 9.75 18.86 17.88
CA SER A 214 11.10 19.39 18.11
C SER A 214 11.74 18.73 19.34
N ALA A 215 10.94 18.37 20.34
CA ALA A 215 11.40 17.59 21.49
C ALA A 215 11.80 16.17 21.09
N ALA A 216 11.03 15.51 20.23
CA ALA A 216 11.39 14.19 19.70
C ALA A 216 12.72 14.22 18.94
N ASN A 217 12.97 15.29 18.17
CA ASN A 217 14.18 15.50 17.37
C ASN A 217 15.32 16.22 18.14
N ALA A 218 15.20 16.35 19.46
CA ALA A 218 16.26 16.94 20.27
C ALA A 218 17.49 16.03 20.33
N SER A 219 18.70 16.60 20.32
CA SER A 219 19.97 15.83 20.32
C SER A 219 20.18 14.90 21.52
N GLY A 220 19.42 15.11 22.61
CA GLY A 220 19.40 14.19 23.75
C GLY A 220 18.61 12.90 23.49
N ASN A 221 17.66 12.94 22.54
CA ASN A 221 16.84 11.80 22.14
C ASN A 221 17.37 11.11 20.86
N LEU A 222 18.47 11.59 20.27
CA LEU A 222 19.02 11.05 19.04
C LEU A 222 20.38 10.39 19.29
N VAL A 223 20.68 9.33 18.54
CA VAL A 223 21.97 8.65 18.56
C VAL A 223 22.35 8.14 17.17
N THR A 224 23.58 8.37 16.73
CA THR A 224 24.10 7.87 15.45
C THR A 224 24.58 6.42 15.59
N LEU A 225 24.07 5.52 14.75
CA LEU A 225 24.35 4.09 14.75
C LEU A 225 24.60 3.58 13.33
N CYS A 226 25.41 2.53 13.19
CA CYS A 226 25.47 1.78 11.93
C CYS A 226 24.24 0.88 11.78
N ALA A 227 23.91 0.48 10.55
CA ALA A 227 22.74 -0.37 10.24
C ALA A 227 22.62 -1.61 11.15
N ALA A 228 23.74 -2.29 11.45
CA ALA A 228 23.75 -3.45 12.34
C ALA A 228 23.46 -3.08 13.81
N CYS A 229 24.00 -1.97 14.31
CA CYS A 229 23.72 -1.49 15.67
C CYS A 229 22.29 -0.96 15.79
N HIS A 230 21.80 -0.27 14.76
CA HIS A 230 20.45 0.27 14.72
C HIS A 230 19.41 -0.85 14.74
N GLY A 231 19.59 -1.89 13.92
CA GLY A 231 18.73 -3.08 13.93
C GLY A 231 18.69 -3.79 15.28
N ARG A 232 19.81 -3.85 16.02
CA ARG A 232 19.83 -4.41 17.38
C ARG A 232 19.00 -3.60 18.37
N ARG A 233 19.05 -2.27 18.31
CA ARG A 233 18.27 -1.40 19.20
C ARG A 233 16.76 -1.59 19.05
N HIS A 234 16.28 -1.81 17.82
CA HIS A 234 14.86 -2.14 17.61
C HIS A 234 14.48 -3.52 18.15
N ALA A 235 15.39 -4.49 18.13
CA ALA A 235 15.15 -5.83 18.66
C ALA A 235 15.19 -5.91 20.20
N GLU A 236 15.85 -4.98 20.88
CA GLU A 236 15.94 -4.92 22.35
C GLU A 236 14.77 -4.15 22.99
N ALA A 237 13.97 -3.43 22.18
CA ALA A 237 12.85 -2.60 22.62
C ALA A 237 11.47 -3.30 22.53
N GLU A 238 11.43 -4.58 22.12
CA GLU A 238 10.25 -5.47 22.18
C GLU A 238 10.24 -6.32 23.46
#